data_AF-A0A496VWN5-F1
#
_entry.id   AF-A0A496VWN5-F1
#
_cell.length_a   1.000
_cell.length_b   1.000
_cell.length_c   1.000
_cell.angle_alpha   90.00
_cell.angle_beta   90.00
_cell.angle_gamma   90.00
#
_symmetry.space_group_name_H-M   'P 1'
#
loop_
_entity.id
_entity.type
_entity.pdbx_description
1 polymer ?
#
loop_
_entity_poly.entity_id
_entity_poly.type
_entity_poly.pdbx_seq_one_letter_code
_entity_poly.pdbx_strand_id
1 'polypeptide(L)'
;MSYSNFTLKRVKQELKIKIIEDKDLFSKIKEIQVSDYLLTTLKYNMPLALAVGTEKVRSELLIANILLEVRRLLNDQISFFSGIALDVDKDRDLNGFCDFIISKSPEQFYLNAPII
;
A
#
# COMPACT_ATOMS: atom_id res chain seq x y z
N MET A 1 -6.85 -6.18 16.86
CA MET A 1 -6.58 -7.06 15.70
C MET A 1 -5.27 -6.67 15.06
N SER A 2 -4.16 -7.36 15.38
CA SER A 2 -2.89 -7.04 14.71
C SER A 2 -3.07 -7.12 13.20
N TYR A 3 -2.34 -6.34 12.43
CA TYR A 3 -2.56 -6.29 10.98
C TYR A 3 -2.35 -7.64 10.29
N SER A 4 -1.43 -8.46 10.82
CA SER A 4 -1.21 -9.85 10.40
C SER A 4 -2.38 -10.79 10.70
N ASN A 5 -3.26 -10.45 11.65
CA ASN A 5 -4.43 -11.22 12.06
C ASN A 5 -5.75 -10.63 11.53
N PHE A 6 -5.66 -9.78 10.51
CA PHE A 6 -6.80 -9.13 9.88
C PHE A 6 -7.76 -10.15 9.26
N THR A 7 -9.06 -10.01 9.54
CA THR A 7 -10.11 -10.60 8.69
C THR A 7 -11.30 -9.65 8.58
N LEU A 8 -11.93 -9.59 7.41
CA LEU A 8 -13.06 -8.70 7.16
C LEU A 8 -14.23 -8.91 8.14
N LYS A 9 -14.50 -10.17 8.53
CA LYS A 9 -15.52 -10.52 9.54
C LYS A 9 -15.23 -9.85 10.88
N ARG A 10 -13.98 -9.92 11.33
CA ARG A 10 -13.53 -9.40 12.62
C ARG A 10 -13.57 -7.87 12.62
N VAL A 11 -13.17 -7.22 11.53
CA VAL A 11 -13.26 -5.76 11.37
C VAL A 11 -14.70 -5.27 11.45
N LYS A 12 -15.62 -5.94 10.74
CA LYS A 12 -17.05 -5.62 10.80
C LYS A 12 -17.59 -5.68 12.24
N GLN A 13 -17.20 -6.70 13.00
CA GLN A 13 -17.67 -6.92 14.37
C GLN A 13 -17.05 -5.95 15.38
N GLU A 14 -15.72 -5.76 15.35
CA GLU A 14 -14.98 -4.98 16.34
C GLU A 14 -15.04 -3.47 16.07
N LEU A 15 -14.98 -3.04 14.81
CA LEU A 15 -15.02 -1.62 14.42
C LEU A 15 -16.43 -1.12 14.08
N LYS A 16 -17.44 -2.01 14.09
CA LYS A 16 -18.85 -1.71 13.79
C LYS A 16 -19.04 -1.00 12.44
N ILE A 17 -18.24 -1.38 11.44
CA ILE A 17 -18.31 -0.80 10.09
C ILE A 17 -19.36 -1.50 9.22
N LYS A 18 -19.86 -0.78 8.21
CA LYS A 18 -20.74 -1.34 7.18
C LYS A 18 -19.89 -1.78 5.97
N ILE A 19 -20.12 -3.02 5.51
CA ILE A 19 -19.55 -3.52 4.25
C ILE A 19 -20.50 -3.12 3.11
N ILE A 20 -19.93 -2.59 2.02
CA ILE A 20 -20.63 -2.25 0.79
C ILE A 20 -19.95 -3.05 -0.32
N GLU A 21 -20.67 -3.99 -0.94
CA GLU A 21 -20.12 -4.96 -1.91
C GLU A 21 -20.45 -4.58 -3.36
N ASP A 22 -21.45 -3.70 -3.55
CA ASP A 22 -22.09 -3.36 -4.82
C ASP A 22 -21.69 -1.97 -5.34
N LYS A 23 -20.58 -1.41 -4.87
CA LYS A 23 -20.07 -0.11 -5.32
C LYS A 23 -18.66 -0.20 -5.87
N ASP A 24 -18.50 0.32 -7.08
CA ASP A 24 -17.20 0.62 -7.66
C ASP A 24 -16.70 2.00 -7.17
N LEU A 25 -15.70 1.99 -6.30
CA LEU A 25 -15.08 3.21 -5.73
C LEU A 25 -14.40 4.09 -6.80
N PHE A 26 -13.95 3.50 -7.90
CA PHE A 26 -13.07 4.15 -8.89
C PHE A 26 -13.72 4.35 -10.26
N SER A 27 -14.98 3.95 -10.44
CA SER A 27 -15.76 4.10 -11.69
C SER A 27 -15.73 5.48 -12.35
N LYS A 28 -15.48 6.55 -11.58
CA LYS A 28 -15.42 7.95 -12.07
C LYS A 28 -13.99 8.50 -12.19
N ILE A 29 -12.99 7.73 -11.78
CA ILE A 29 -11.59 8.15 -11.83
C ILE A 29 -11.06 7.85 -13.22
N LYS A 30 -10.45 8.87 -13.84
CA LYS A 30 -9.79 8.70 -15.14
C LYS A 30 -8.48 7.95 -14.93
N GLU A 31 -8.18 7.04 -15.84
CA GLU A 31 -6.88 6.40 -15.90
C GLU A 31 -5.78 7.44 -16.14
N ILE A 32 -4.61 7.17 -15.57
CA ILE A 32 -3.42 8.02 -15.69
C ILE A 32 -2.33 7.19 -16.34
N GLN A 33 -1.63 7.77 -17.31
CA GLN A 33 -0.47 7.14 -17.93
C GLN A 33 0.72 7.16 -16.97
N VAL A 34 1.34 6.00 -16.77
CA VAL A 34 2.59 5.85 -16.02
C VAL A 34 3.81 6.15 -16.90
N SER A 35 4.97 6.37 -16.30
CA SER A 35 6.21 6.56 -17.06
C SER A 35 6.68 5.33 -17.83
N ASP A 36 7.43 5.61 -18.89
CA ASP A 36 8.29 4.65 -19.56
C ASP A 36 9.30 3.99 -18.61
N TYR A 37 9.75 4.69 -17.57
CA TYR A 37 10.63 4.13 -16.54
C TYR A 37 9.93 2.98 -15.80
N LEU A 38 8.71 3.20 -15.29
CA LEU A 38 7.95 2.13 -14.63
C LEU A 38 7.65 0.99 -15.62
N LEU A 39 7.21 1.31 -16.85
CA LEU A 39 6.89 0.30 -17.85
C LEU A 39 8.09 -0.58 -18.19
N THR A 40 9.25 0.03 -18.41
CA THR A 40 10.51 -0.69 -18.70
C THR A 40 10.91 -1.56 -17.51
N THR A 41 10.84 -1.01 -16.29
CA THR A 41 11.18 -1.72 -15.06
C THR A 41 10.27 -2.93 -14.84
N LEU A 42 8.94 -2.75 -14.94
CA LEU A 42 7.98 -3.84 -14.75
C LEU A 42 8.12 -4.91 -15.84
N LYS A 43 8.40 -4.53 -17.09
CA LYS A 43 8.60 -5.49 -18.19
C LYS A 43 9.78 -6.42 -17.90
N TYR A 44 10.87 -5.89 -17.34
CA TYR A 44 12.04 -6.70 -16.94
C TYR A 44 11.77 -7.53 -15.68
N ASN A 45 11.16 -6.91 -14.66
CA ASN A 45 10.96 -7.53 -13.35
C ASN A 45 9.86 -8.59 -13.30
N MET A 46 8.80 -8.46 -14.12
CA MET A 46 7.62 -9.32 -14.05
C MET A 46 7.94 -10.81 -14.23
N PRO A 47 8.69 -11.26 -15.25
CA PRO A 47 9.02 -12.68 -15.40
C PRO A 47 9.80 -13.23 -14.20
N LEU A 48 10.73 -12.44 -13.65
CA LEU A 48 11.52 -12.85 -12.48
C LEU A 48 10.66 -12.96 -11.23
N ALA A 49 9.78 -11.99 -11.00
CA ALA A 49 8.88 -12.00 -9.85
C ALA A 49 7.90 -13.19 -9.88
N LEU A 50 7.43 -13.56 -11.07
CA LEU A 50 6.59 -14.74 -11.26
C LEU A 50 7.38 -16.05 -11.08
N ALA A 51 8.59 -16.13 -11.62
CA ALA A 51 9.41 -17.34 -11.54
C ALA A 51 9.84 -17.67 -10.10
N VAL A 52 10.22 -16.66 -9.31
CA VAL A 52 10.63 -16.87 -7.91
C VAL A 52 9.42 -17.00 -6.97
N GLY A 53 8.36 -16.23 -7.21
CA GLY A 53 7.05 -16.44 -6.57
C GLY A 53 6.98 -16.16 -5.06
N THR A 54 8.03 -15.65 -4.43
CA THR A 54 7.98 -15.27 -3.00
C THR A 54 7.31 -13.92 -2.82
N GLU A 55 6.75 -13.71 -1.63
CA GLU A 55 6.17 -12.43 -1.23
C GLU A 55 7.19 -11.29 -1.34
N LYS A 56 8.38 -11.50 -0.80
CA LYS A 56 9.47 -10.51 -0.83
C LYS A 56 9.81 -10.06 -2.25
N VAL A 57 9.96 -11.00 -3.20
CA VAL A 57 10.31 -10.64 -4.58
C VAL A 57 9.18 -9.87 -5.26
N ARG A 58 7.90 -10.23 -5.03
CA ARG A 58 6.78 -9.44 -5.56
C ARG A 58 6.74 -8.03 -4.95
N SER A 59 6.96 -7.93 -3.64
CA SER A 59 6.98 -6.67 -2.90
C SER A 59 8.07 -5.73 -3.43
N GLU A 60 9.30 -6.22 -3.58
CA GLU A 60 10.44 -5.39 -4.00
C GLU A 60 10.46 -5.12 -5.51
N LEU A 61 10.13 -6.11 -6.35
CA LEU A 61 10.26 -5.97 -7.79
C LEU A 61 9.03 -5.38 -8.49
N LEU A 62 7.83 -5.52 -7.89
CA LEU A 62 6.58 -5.04 -8.50
C LEU A 62 5.93 -3.94 -7.66
N ILE A 63 5.55 -4.24 -6.42
CA ILE A 63 4.70 -3.35 -5.61
C ILE A 63 5.43 -2.05 -5.29
N ALA A 64 6.65 -2.11 -4.77
CA ALA A 64 7.45 -0.93 -4.44
C ALA A 64 7.63 0.01 -5.65
N ASN A 65 7.89 -0.54 -6.85
CA ASN A 65 8.04 0.25 -8.07
C ASN A 65 6.74 0.98 -8.44
N ILE A 66 5.58 0.33 -8.29
CA ILE A 66 4.27 0.96 -8.53
C ILE A 66 4.01 2.09 -7.52
N LEU A 67 4.30 1.88 -6.24
CA LEU A 67 4.09 2.90 -5.20
C LEU A 67 5.03 4.11 -5.37
N LEU A 68 6.27 3.87 -5.80
CA LEU A 68 7.21 4.94 -6.16
C LEU A 68 6.76 5.73 -7.39
N GLU A 69 6.11 5.08 -8.36
CA GLU A 69 5.50 5.77 -9.49
C GLU A 69 4.37 6.71 -9.04
N VAL A 70 3.52 6.29 -8.09
CA VAL A 70 2.49 7.17 -7.51
C VAL A 70 3.14 8.39 -6.87
N ARG A 71 4.23 8.20 -6.12
CA ARG A 71 5.00 9.31 -5.53
C ARG A 71 5.53 10.28 -6.58
N ARG A 72 6.07 9.75 -7.68
CA ARG A 72 6.58 10.54 -8.81
C ARG A 72 5.48 11.32 -9.51
N LEU A 73 4.33 10.69 -9.79
CA LEU A 73 3.16 11.33 -10.41
C LEU A 73 2.57 12.44 -9.54
N LEU A 74 2.71 12.32 -8.21
CA LEU A 74 2.30 13.34 -7.25
C LEU A 74 3.41 14.35 -6.93
N ASN A 75 4.45 14.46 -7.76
CA ASN A 75 5.57 15.41 -7.61
C ASN A 75 6.20 15.37 -6.22
N ASP A 76 6.43 14.16 -5.70
CA ASP A 76 7.06 13.92 -4.40
C ASP A 76 6.30 14.52 -3.21
N GLN A 77 5.01 14.86 -3.38
CA GLN A 77 4.14 15.42 -2.33
C GLN A 77 3.57 14.35 -1.38
N ILE A 78 4.01 13.11 -1.53
CA ILE A 78 3.70 11.99 -0.65
C ILE A 78 5.00 11.31 -0.23
N SER A 79 4.97 10.70 0.95
CA SER A 79 6.08 9.90 1.48
C SER A 79 5.75 8.42 1.41
N PHE A 80 6.77 7.61 1.20
CA PHE A 80 6.66 6.16 1.05
C PHE A 80 7.49 5.47 2.13
N PHE A 81 6.89 4.56 2.88
CA PHE A 81 7.57 3.76 3.88
C PHE A 81 7.41 2.28 3.56
N SER A 82 8.43 1.48 3.88
CA SER A 82 8.38 0.02 3.73
C SER A 82 8.91 -0.68 4.97
N GLY A 83 8.21 -1.73 5.40
CA GLY A 83 8.61 -2.57 6.53
C GLY A 83 8.66 -1.83 7.86
N ILE A 84 7.73 -0.92 8.12
CA ILE A 84 7.67 -0.15 9.38
C ILE A 84 6.54 -0.63 10.28
N ALA A 85 6.74 -0.46 11.59
CA ALA A 85 5.68 -0.69 12.57
C ALA A 85 4.68 0.47 12.56
N LEU A 86 3.40 0.14 12.64
CA LEU A 86 2.31 1.09 12.77
C LEU A 86 1.46 0.68 13.99
N ASP A 87 1.76 1.28 15.14
CA ASP A 87 1.08 0.95 16.39
C ASP A 87 0.07 2.05 16.73
N VAL A 88 -1.14 1.96 16.18
CA VAL A 88 -2.18 2.99 16.34
C VAL A 88 -2.84 2.92 17.71
N ASP A 89 -3.23 1.72 18.15
CA ASP A 89 -3.90 1.50 19.43
C ASP A 89 -3.65 0.06 19.89
N LYS A 90 -2.63 -0.13 20.75
CA LYS A 90 -2.23 -1.47 21.21
C LYS A 90 -3.29 -2.14 22.08
N ASP A 91 -4.07 -1.37 22.84
CA ASP A 91 -5.10 -1.91 23.74
C ASP A 91 -6.27 -2.51 22.93
N ARG A 92 -6.55 -1.96 21.75
CA ARG A 92 -7.49 -2.52 20.77
C ARG A 92 -6.81 -3.49 19.79
N ASP A 93 -5.55 -3.82 20.06
CA ASP A 93 -4.71 -4.66 19.24
C ASP A 93 -4.58 -4.12 17.80
N LEU A 94 -4.70 -2.81 17.55
CA LEU A 94 -4.45 -2.15 16.25
C LEU A 94 -2.97 -1.80 16.13
N ASN A 95 -2.16 -2.82 15.86
CA ASN A 95 -0.70 -2.74 15.85
C ASN A 95 -0.09 -3.72 14.85
N GLY A 96 1.21 -3.56 14.60
CA GLY A 96 2.01 -4.50 13.82
C GLY A 96 2.81 -3.87 12.69
N PHE A 97 3.55 -4.72 11.98
CA PHE A 97 4.32 -4.31 10.81
C PHE A 97 3.44 -4.23 9.56
N CYS A 98 3.67 -3.18 8.77
CA CYS A 98 3.11 -3.01 7.45
C CYS A 98 4.22 -3.12 6.40
N ASP A 99 3.96 -3.87 5.33
CA ASP A 99 4.93 -3.99 4.23
C ASP A 99 5.19 -2.65 3.55
N PHE A 100 4.13 -1.87 3.37
CA PHE A 100 4.16 -0.56 2.73
C PHE A 100 3.14 0.38 3.37
N ILE A 101 3.49 1.65 3.48
CA ILE A 101 2.58 2.74 3.86
C ILE A 101 2.86 3.94 2.96
N ILE A 102 1.80 4.57 2.45
CA ILE A 102 1.87 5.89 1.82
C ILE A 102 1.24 6.91 2.75
N SER A 103 1.89 8.07 2.91
CA SER A 103 1.30 9.21 3.59
C SER A 103 1.10 10.38 2.64
N LYS A 104 0.01 11.13 2.83
CA LYS A 104 -0.23 12.41 2.14
C LYS A 104 0.56 13.58 2.76
N SER A 105 1.74 13.29 3.29
CA SER A 105 2.75 14.25 3.74
C SER A 105 4.01 14.08 2.89
N PRO A 106 4.73 15.15 2.54
CA PRO A 106 6.05 15.03 1.90
C PRO A 106 7.15 14.61 2.90
N GLU A 107 6.85 14.51 4.20
CA GLU A 107 7.79 14.14 5.25
C GLU A 107 8.22 12.66 5.15
N GLN A 108 9.47 12.41 4.76
CA GLN A 108 9.97 11.06 4.49
C GLN A 108 10.69 10.39 5.68
N PHE A 109 11.12 11.17 6.67
CA PHE A 109 11.84 10.64 7.84
C PHE A 109 10.89 10.13 8.93
N TYR A 110 9.68 10.69 9.00
CA TYR A 110 8.70 10.36 10.02
C TYR A 110 7.33 10.15 9.36
N LEU A 111 6.66 9.08 9.76
CA LEU A 111 5.32 8.80 9.28
C LEU A 111 4.34 9.83 9.84
N ASN A 112 3.55 10.43 8.96
CA ASN A 112 2.56 11.43 9.32
C ASN A 112 1.18 11.09 8.75
N ALA A 113 0.10 11.53 9.40
CA ALA A 113 -1.24 11.34 8.88
C ALA A 113 -1.59 12.41 7.82
N PRO A 114 -2.51 12.13 6.87
CA PRO A 114 -3.23 10.86 6.69
C PRO A 114 -2.41 9.81 5.93
N ILE A 115 -2.60 8.55 6.29
CA ILE A 115 -1.91 7.37 5.74
C ILE A 115 -2.88 6.44 5.00
N ILE A 116 -2.34 5.69 4.03
CA ILE A 116 -2.98 4.57 3.33
C ILE A 116 -2.01 3.39 3.36
#